data_AF-A0A0F7LTS2-F1
#
_entry.id   AF-A0A0F7LTS2-F1
#
_cell.length_a   1.000
_cell.length_b   1.000
_cell.length_c   1.000
_cell.angle_alpha   90.00
_cell.angle_beta   90.00
_cell.angle_gamma   90.00
#
_symmetry.space_group_name_H-M   'P 1'
#
loop_
_entity.id
_entity.type
_entity.pdbx_description
1 polymer ?
#
loop_
_entity_poly.entity_id
_entity_poly.type
_entity_poly.pdbx_seq_one_letter_code
_entity_poly.pdbx_strand_id
1 'polypeptide(L)'
;MINKIRNILLAIIGGSLLTLMIYTNSILSKSTTPFFASWVAHGIGAIVALILFIIVAKFFSKKEMDENKHRKSNIPIWFYLGGIPGALTVVLAAVAINGGLPLSSTISLGLVGQIIFGLVADHFGLLRTRKRKIVIQDLYVIFFVLFGSMLILFGGSN
;
A
#
# COMPACT_ATOMS: atom_id res chain seq x y z
N MET A 1 -1.44 -24.08 -12.34
CA MET A 1 -0.04 -23.59 -12.35
C MET A 1 0.08 -22.16 -12.90
N ILE A 2 -0.51 -21.86 -14.07
CA ILE A 2 -0.46 -20.53 -14.73
C ILE A 2 -0.93 -19.37 -13.83
N ASN A 3 -2.05 -19.54 -13.11
CA ASN A 3 -2.54 -18.49 -12.19
C ASN A 3 -1.58 -18.19 -11.04
N LYS A 4 -0.81 -19.17 -10.57
CA LYS A 4 0.17 -18.99 -9.49
C LYS A 4 1.37 -18.18 -9.98
N ILE A 5 1.89 -18.51 -11.17
CA ILE A 5 2.98 -17.77 -11.82
C ILE A 5 2.56 -16.33 -12.10
N ARG A 6 1.35 -16.12 -12.64
CA ARG A 6 0.80 -14.78 -12.86
C ARG A 6 0.76 -13.95 -11.57
N ASN A 7 0.27 -14.52 -10.48
CA ASN A 7 0.18 -13.80 -9.21
C ASN A 7 1.57 -13.47 -8.64
N ILE A 8 2.56 -14.36 -8.79
CA ILE A 8 3.95 -14.10 -8.39
C ILE A 8 4.54 -12.95 -9.21
N LEU A 9 4.36 -12.96 -10.53
CA LEU A 9 4.82 -11.88 -11.40
C LEU A 9 4.20 -10.53 -11.02
N LEU A 10 2.88 -10.51 -10.77
CA LEU A 10 2.19 -9.31 -10.31
C LEU A 10 2.71 -8.81 -8.95
N ALA A 11 3.02 -9.72 -8.03
CA ALA A 11 3.61 -9.36 -6.73
C ALA A 11 5.01 -8.76 -6.89
N ILE A 12 5.85 -9.32 -7.76
CA ILE A 12 7.19 -8.78 -8.06
C ILE A 12 7.08 -7.39 -8.68
N ILE A 13 6.24 -7.23 -9.71
CA ILE A 13 6.03 -5.93 -10.37
C ILE A 13 5.49 -4.91 -9.36
N GLY A 14 4.52 -5.30 -8.54
CA GLY A 14 3.96 -4.44 -7.50
C GLY A 14 5.01 -4.00 -6.48
N GLY A 15 5.86 -4.92 -6.00
CA GLY A 15 6.94 -4.61 -5.07
C GLY A 15 8.01 -3.69 -5.68
N SER A 16 8.39 -3.92 -6.94
CA SER A 16 9.34 -3.07 -7.67
C SER A 16 8.79 -1.66 -7.87
N LEU A 17 7.53 -1.53 -8.28
CA LEU A 17 6.87 -0.22 -8.45
C LEU A 17 6.70 0.50 -7.10
N LEU A 18 6.37 -0.22 -6.04
CA LEU A 18 6.29 0.34 -4.68
C LEU A 18 7.64 0.90 -4.23
N THR A 19 8.72 0.16 -4.48
CA THR A 19 10.09 0.59 -4.16
C THR A 19 10.46 1.85 -4.95
N LEU A 20 10.19 1.85 -6.25
CA LEU A 20 10.43 3.00 -7.12
C LEU A 20 9.65 4.22 -6.64
N MET A 21 8.37 4.06 -6.32
CA MET A 21 7.50 5.12 -5.82
C MET A 21 8.03 5.71 -4.50
N ILE A 22 8.40 4.87 -3.53
CA ILE A 22 8.91 5.36 -2.24
C ILE A 22 10.23 6.11 -2.44
N TYR A 23 11.11 5.60 -3.30
CA TYR A 23 12.39 6.24 -3.60
C TYR A 23 12.20 7.60 -4.28
N THR A 24 11.37 7.69 -5.34
CA THR A 24 11.12 8.95 -6.05
C THR A 24 10.44 9.99 -5.15
N ASN A 25 9.46 9.57 -4.34
CA ASN A 25 8.81 10.45 -3.37
C ASN A 25 9.80 10.97 -2.33
N SER A 26 10.75 10.14 -1.89
CA SER A 26 11.78 10.54 -0.92
C SER A 26 12.76 11.55 -1.52
N ILE A 27 13.19 11.36 -2.77
CA ILE A 27 14.00 12.35 -3.51
C ILE A 27 13.25 13.67 -3.63
N LEU A 28 11.98 13.64 -4.07
CA LEU A 28 11.17 14.84 -4.20
C LEU A 28 11.00 15.55 -2.86
N SER A 29 10.80 14.79 -1.78
CA SER A 29 10.73 15.34 -0.42
C SER A 29 12.04 15.98 0.03
N LYS A 30 13.19 15.52 -0.46
CA LYS A 30 14.51 16.06 -0.09
C LYS A 30 14.73 17.46 -0.67
N SER A 31 14.17 17.75 -1.85
CA SER A 31 14.25 19.06 -2.50
C SER A 31 13.07 19.98 -2.20
N THR A 32 12.01 19.48 -1.57
CA THR A 32 10.79 20.24 -1.27
C THR A 32 10.39 20.05 0.21
N THR A 33 9.30 19.33 0.47
CA THR A 33 8.89 18.88 1.80
C THR A 33 8.22 17.51 1.69
N PRO A 34 8.17 16.71 2.77
CA PRO A 34 7.44 15.44 2.79
C PRO A 34 5.97 15.58 2.41
N PHE A 35 5.31 16.66 2.88
CA PHE A 35 3.91 16.94 2.57
C PHE A 35 3.70 17.26 1.09
N PHE A 36 4.60 18.05 0.49
CA PHE A 36 4.52 18.36 -0.94
C PHE A 36 4.72 17.10 -1.79
N ALA A 37 5.70 16.26 -1.46
CA ALA A 37 5.92 15.00 -2.17
C ALA A 37 4.70 14.06 -2.09
N SER A 38 4.07 13.97 -0.92
CA SER A 38 2.83 13.20 -0.74
C SER A 38 1.67 13.77 -1.57
N TRP A 39 1.53 15.10 -1.60
CA TRP A 39 0.49 15.77 -2.39
C TRP A 39 0.67 15.50 -3.89
N VAL A 40 1.89 15.62 -4.41
CA VAL A 40 2.21 15.32 -5.82
C VAL A 40 1.91 13.84 -6.14
N ALA A 41 2.34 12.91 -5.29
CA ALA A 41 2.12 11.48 -5.50
C ALA A 41 0.61 11.14 -5.56
N HIS A 42 -0.19 11.66 -4.62
CA HIS A 42 -1.63 11.42 -4.60
C HIS A 42 -2.37 12.19 -5.70
N GLY A 43 -1.91 13.40 -6.06
CA GLY A 43 -2.49 14.19 -7.14
C GLY A 43 -2.32 13.50 -8.50
N ILE A 44 -1.10 13.06 -8.82
CA ILE A 44 -0.83 12.29 -10.04
C ILE A 44 -1.60 10.97 -10.00
N GLY A 45 -1.58 10.25 -8.87
CA GLY A 45 -2.32 9.01 -8.69
C GLY A 45 -3.83 9.18 -8.93
N ALA A 46 -4.43 10.27 -8.44
CA ALA A 46 -5.84 10.58 -8.65
C ALA A 46 -6.17 10.89 -10.12
N ILE A 47 -5.32 11.64 -10.82
CA ILE A 47 -5.47 11.92 -12.25
C ILE A 47 -5.40 10.61 -13.05
N VAL A 48 -4.39 9.77 -12.79
CA VAL A 48 -4.23 8.48 -13.45
C VAL A 48 -5.41 7.56 -13.17
N ALA A 49 -5.88 7.49 -11.92
CA ALA A 49 -7.05 6.71 -11.54
C ALA A 49 -8.33 7.20 -12.26
N LEU A 50 -8.51 8.51 -12.40
CA LEU A 50 -9.63 9.09 -13.14
C LEU A 50 -9.59 8.73 -14.63
N ILE A 51 -8.42 8.82 -15.26
CA ILE A 51 -8.24 8.43 -16.67
C ILE A 51 -8.54 6.93 -16.85
N LEU A 52 -8.00 6.07 -15.98
CA LEU A 52 -8.27 4.63 -16.02
C LEU A 52 -9.76 4.35 -15.83
N PHE A 53 -10.42 5.05 -14.89
CA PHE A 53 -11.86 4.93 -14.69
C PHE A 53 -12.65 5.26 -15.95
N ILE A 54 -12.34 6.38 -16.64
CA ILE A 54 -13.01 6.78 -17.89
C ILE A 54 -12.78 5.75 -19.00
N ILE A 55 -11.56 5.25 -19.15
CA ILE A 55 -11.23 4.22 -20.14
C ILE A 55 -12.02 2.94 -19.87
N VAL A 56 -11.94 2.41 -18.65
CA VAL A 56 -12.66 1.20 -18.25
C VAL A 56 -14.17 1.38 -18.43
N ALA A 57 -14.74 2.51 -18.00
CA ALA A 57 -16.16 2.79 -18.17
C ALA A 57 -16.61 2.88 -19.64
N LYS A 58 -15.70 3.21 -20.57
CA LYS A 58 -15.99 3.29 -22.00
C LYS A 58 -15.85 1.94 -22.71
N PHE A 59 -14.91 1.10 -22.28
CA PHE A 59 -14.61 -0.19 -22.93
C PHE A 59 -15.46 -1.35 -22.39
N PHE A 60 -15.92 -1.28 -21.15
CA PHE A 60 -16.82 -2.30 -20.58
C PHE A 60 -18.28 -1.94 -20.87
N SER A 61 -19.04 -2.91 -21.37
CA SER A 61 -20.42 -2.67 -21.82
C SER A 61 -21.35 -2.32 -20.65
N LYS A 62 -22.32 -1.42 -20.88
CA LYS A 62 -23.28 -0.95 -19.86
C LYS A 62 -23.99 -2.09 -19.12
N LYS A 63 -24.15 -3.25 -19.77
CA LYS A 63 -24.74 -4.48 -19.23
C LYS A 63 -23.92 -5.10 -18.07
N GLU A 64 -22.59 -5.08 -18.14
CA GLU A 64 -21.71 -5.57 -17.05
C GLU A 64 -21.60 -4.57 -15.89
N MET A 65 -21.80 -3.27 -16.17
CA MET A 65 -21.84 -2.23 -15.14
C MET A 65 -23.21 -2.19 -14.40
N ASP A 66 -24.32 -2.48 -15.09
CA ASP A 66 -25.67 -2.47 -14.49
C ASP A 66 -25.92 -3.68 -13.56
N GLU A 67 -25.33 -4.86 -13.81
CA GLU A 67 -25.38 -6.00 -12.87
C GLU A 67 -24.76 -5.66 -11.49
N ASN A 68 -23.74 -4.79 -11.47
CA ASN A 68 -23.14 -4.29 -10.23
C ASN A 68 -23.94 -3.14 -9.58
N LYS A 69 -24.79 -2.46 -10.34
CA LYS A 69 -25.56 -1.28 -9.90
C LYS A 69 -26.75 -1.65 -9.01
N HIS A 70 -27.24 -2.89 -9.11
CA HIS A 70 -28.28 -3.42 -8.23
C HIS A 70 -27.81 -3.68 -6.78
N ARG A 71 -26.50 -3.60 -6.50
CA ARG A 71 -25.96 -3.50 -5.14
C ARG A 71 -25.67 -2.06 -4.77
N LYS A 72 -26.71 -1.22 -4.76
CA LYS A 72 -26.65 0.12 -4.15
C LYS A 72 -26.62 -0.01 -2.61
N SER A 73 -25.63 -0.73 -2.08
CA SER A 73 -25.34 -0.70 -0.65
C SER A 73 -24.89 0.70 -0.29
N ASN A 74 -25.45 1.29 0.76
CA ASN A 74 -25.04 2.61 1.24
C ASN A 74 -23.56 2.54 1.65
N ILE A 75 -22.67 2.97 0.76
CA ILE A 75 -21.22 2.92 0.99
C ILE A 75 -20.91 3.94 2.09
N PRO A 76 -20.29 3.52 3.19
CA PRO A 76 -20.02 4.44 4.28
C PRO A 76 -19.06 5.55 3.87
N ILE A 77 -19.31 6.78 4.35
CA ILE A 77 -18.51 7.94 3.96
C ILE A 77 -17.04 7.82 4.35
N TRP A 78 -16.73 7.07 5.42
CA TRP A 78 -15.36 6.84 5.86
C TRP A 78 -14.54 6.00 4.87
N PHE A 79 -15.16 5.29 3.92
CA PHE A 79 -14.43 4.57 2.86
C PHE A 79 -13.66 5.55 1.96
N TYR A 80 -14.14 6.79 1.81
CA TYR A 80 -13.47 7.83 1.04
C TYR A 80 -12.28 8.47 1.77
N LEU A 81 -12.12 8.20 3.07
CA LEU A 81 -11.02 8.73 3.88
C LEU A 81 -9.73 7.89 3.77
N GLY A 82 -9.72 6.81 2.97
CA GLY A 82 -8.55 5.94 2.80
C GLY A 82 -7.31 6.65 2.24
N GLY A 83 -7.47 7.79 1.56
CA GLY A 83 -6.35 8.61 1.11
C GLY A 83 -5.53 9.24 2.23
N ILE A 84 -6.12 9.48 3.41
CA ILE A 84 -5.45 10.08 4.57
C ILE A 84 -4.32 9.17 5.11
N PRO A 85 -4.57 7.91 5.49
CA PRO A 85 -3.49 7.03 5.92
C PRO A 85 -2.48 6.79 4.78
N GLY A 86 -2.91 6.76 3.52
CA GLY A 86 -2.01 6.71 2.36
C GLY A 86 -1.03 7.89 2.32
N ALA A 87 -1.54 9.12 2.44
CA ALA A 87 -0.72 10.32 2.49
C ALA A 87 0.27 10.31 3.67
N LEU A 88 -0.18 9.90 4.85
CA LEU A 88 0.68 9.76 6.02
C LEU A 88 1.78 8.73 5.79
N THR A 89 1.50 7.59 5.13
CA THR A 89 2.55 6.61 4.84
C THR A 89 3.64 7.16 3.92
N VAL A 90 3.28 7.97 2.91
CA VAL A 90 4.28 8.62 2.04
C VAL A 90 5.11 9.65 2.80
N VAL A 91 4.47 10.49 3.63
CA VAL A 91 5.16 11.48 4.47
C VAL A 91 6.13 10.78 5.42
N LEU A 92 5.67 9.77 6.16
CA LEU A 92 6.47 9.06 7.14
C LEU A 92 7.63 8.28 6.50
N ALA A 93 7.40 7.64 5.35
CA ALA A 93 8.46 6.96 4.61
C ALA A 93 9.54 7.95 4.13
N ALA A 94 9.14 9.09 3.58
CA ALA A 94 10.07 10.12 3.13
C ALA A 94 10.87 10.74 4.30
N VAL A 95 10.21 10.98 5.44
CA VAL A 95 10.89 11.46 6.67
C VAL A 95 11.88 10.42 7.17
N ALA A 96 11.51 9.14 7.21
CA ALA A 96 12.39 8.07 7.64
C ALA A 96 13.65 7.96 6.75
N ILE A 97 13.46 7.90 5.44
CA ILE A 97 14.56 7.75 4.47
C ILE A 97 15.48 8.96 4.49
N ASN A 98 14.91 10.17 4.46
CA ASN A 98 15.71 11.40 4.52
C ASN A 98 16.34 11.64 5.90
N GLY A 99 15.82 11.00 6.96
CA GLY A 99 16.41 10.96 8.29
C GLY A 99 17.51 9.92 8.47
N GLY A 100 17.87 9.18 7.41
CA GLY A 100 18.99 8.24 7.42
C GLY A 100 18.62 6.76 7.51
N LEU A 101 17.33 6.41 7.52
CA LEU A 101 16.95 4.99 7.45
C LEU A 101 17.19 4.44 6.04
N PRO A 102 17.77 3.24 5.90
CA PRO A 102 17.86 2.56 4.61
C PRO A 102 16.48 2.39 3.96
N LEU A 103 16.42 2.53 2.63
CA LEU A 103 15.20 2.38 1.84
C LEU A 103 14.53 1.02 2.09
N SER A 104 15.32 -0.05 2.03
CA SER A 104 14.90 -1.43 2.27
C SER A 104 14.30 -1.63 3.67
N SER A 105 14.97 -1.12 4.71
CA SER A 105 14.45 -1.18 6.09
C SER A 105 13.14 -0.41 6.24
N THR A 106 13.03 0.77 5.64
CA THR A 106 11.80 1.58 5.66
C THR A 106 10.62 0.85 5.01
N ILE A 107 10.84 0.22 3.84
CA ILE A 107 9.81 -0.56 3.15
C ILE A 107 9.40 -1.76 3.99
N SER A 108 10.35 -2.52 4.54
CA SER A 108 10.05 -3.68 5.38
C SER A 108 9.28 -3.30 6.64
N LEU A 109 9.69 -2.25 7.36
CA LEU A 109 8.96 -1.76 8.55
C LEU A 109 7.54 -1.30 8.19
N GLY A 110 7.38 -0.58 7.07
CA GLY A 110 6.09 -0.16 6.56
C GLY A 110 5.17 -1.35 6.26
N LEU A 111 5.68 -2.38 5.57
CA LEU A 111 4.95 -3.61 5.28
C LEU A 111 4.55 -4.37 6.56
N VAL A 112 5.45 -4.44 7.56
CA VAL A 112 5.11 -5.05 8.86
C VAL A 112 3.96 -4.30 9.52
N GLY A 113 4.01 -2.97 9.57
CA GLY A 113 2.92 -2.15 10.12
C GLY A 113 1.59 -2.41 9.41
N GLN A 114 1.60 -2.50 8.08
CA GLN A 114 0.42 -2.85 7.28
C GLN A 114 -0.11 -4.26 7.58
N ILE A 115 0.77 -5.24 7.72
CA ILE A 115 0.40 -6.63 8.06
C ILE A 115 -0.21 -6.69 9.46
N ILE A 116 0.43 -6.08 10.46
CA ILE A 116 -0.07 -6.06 11.84
C ILE A 116 -1.43 -5.36 11.89
N PHE A 117 -1.56 -4.19 11.26
CA PHE A 117 -2.84 -3.48 11.20
C PHE A 117 -3.92 -4.33 10.52
N GLY A 118 -3.60 -4.99 9.40
CA GLY A 118 -4.51 -5.90 8.71
C GLY A 118 -4.99 -7.06 9.59
N LEU A 119 -4.08 -7.71 10.32
CA LEU A 119 -4.43 -8.78 11.24
C LEU A 119 -5.30 -8.29 12.41
N VAL A 120 -4.99 -7.14 12.98
CA VAL A 120 -5.80 -6.53 14.06
C VAL A 120 -7.18 -6.18 13.51
N ALA A 121 -7.26 -5.56 12.34
CA ALA A 121 -8.51 -5.23 11.69
C ALA A 121 -9.36 -6.46 11.41
N ASP A 122 -8.77 -7.52 10.84
CA ASP A 122 -9.44 -8.79 10.57
C ASP A 122 -9.83 -9.54 11.85
N HIS A 123 -9.03 -9.46 12.91
CA HIS A 123 -9.34 -10.16 14.16
C HIS A 123 -10.57 -9.56 14.84
N PHE A 124 -10.63 -8.23 14.94
CA PHE A 124 -11.75 -7.51 15.56
C PHE A 124 -12.92 -7.27 14.60
N GLY A 125 -12.74 -7.47 13.30
CA GLY A 125 -13.73 -7.14 12.27
C GLY A 125 -13.89 -5.63 12.06
N LEU A 126 -12.80 -4.87 12.26
CA LEU A 126 -12.78 -3.42 12.01
C LEU A 126 -13.05 -3.14 10.53
N LEU A 127 -13.51 -1.93 10.22
CA LEU A 127 -13.75 -1.49 8.82
C LEU A 127 -14.69 -2.40 8.01
N ARG A 128 -15.54 -3.19 8.68
CA ARG A 128 -16.45 -4.20 8.08
C ARG A 128 -15.69 -5.34 7.36
N THR A 129 -14.47 -5.66 7.81
CA THR A 129 -13.75 -6.84 7.31
C THR A 129 -14.35 -8.15 7.82
N ARG A 130 -14.05 -9.27 7.14
CA ARG A 130 -14.46 -10.59 7.62
C ARG A 130 -13.60 -10.98 8.81
N LYS A 131 -14.24 -11.35 9.92
CA LYS A 131 -13.52 -11.82 11.10
C LYS A 131 -12.68 -13.06 10.79
N ARG A 132 -11.39 -12.99 11.08
CA ARG A 132 -10.43 -14.09 10.87
C ARG A 132 -9.70 -14.38 12.18
N LYS A 133 -9.47 -15.68 12.46
CA LYS A 133 -8.59 -16.10 13.55
C LYS A 133 -7.14 -15.94 13.12
N ILE A 134 -6.32 -15.33 13.97
CA ILE A 134 -4.87 -15.24 13.77
C ILE A 134 -4.30 -16.66 13.90
N VAL A 135 -3.49 -17.05 12.92
CA VAL A 135 -2.82 -18.35 12.91
C VAL A 135 -1.31 -18.18 13.03
N ILE A 136 -0.61 -19.25 13.44
CA ILE A 136 0.83 -19.19 13.70
C ILE A 136 1.65 -18.78 12.45
N GLN A 137 1.15 -19.08 11.24
CA GLN A 137 1.80 -18.64 10.00
C GLN A 137 1.87 -17.12 9.87
N ASP A 138 0.86 -16.39 10.35
CA ASP A 138 0.86 -14.92 10.33
C ASP A 138 2.01 -14.38 11.21
N LEU A 139 2.25 -15.03 12.36
CA LEU A 139 3.33 -14.67 13.28
C LEU A 139 4.70 -14.96 12.67
N TYR A 140 4.87 -16.08 11.97
CA TYR A 140 6.11 -16.37 11.26
C TYR A 140 6.40 -15.33 10.18
N VAL A 141 5.40 -14.90 9.41
CA VAL A 141 5.58 -13.85 8.38
C VAL A 141 6.05 -12.55 9.01
N ILE A 142 5.38 -12.08 10.07
CA ILE A 142 5.78 -10.86 10.78
C ILE A 142 7.21 -10.98 11.33
N PHE A 143 7.52 -12.11 11.97
CA PHE A 143 8.82 -12.38 12.56
C PHE A 143 9.93 -12.32 11.51
N PHE A 144 9.80 -13.04 10.40
CA PHE A 144 10.84 -13.07 9.36
C PHE A 144 11.02 -11.73 8.67
N VAL A 145 9.94 -10.98 8.41
CA VAL A 145 10.05 -9.64 7.80
C VAL A 145 10.71 -8.64 8.76
N LEU A 146 10.35 -8.66 10.05
CA LEU A 146 11.00 -7.84 11.08
C LEU A 146 12.47 -8.19 11.24
N PHE A 147 12.77 -9.49 11.35
CA PHE A 147 14.14 -9.97 11.53
C PHE A 147 15.03 -9.57 10.34
N GLY A 148 14.55 -9.77 9.10
CA GLY A 148 15.25 -9.32 7.91
C GLY A 148 15.43 -7.80 7.85
N SER A 149 14.41 -7.03 8.23
CA SER A 149 14.48 -5.57 8.30
C SER A 149 15.54 -5.08 9.29
N MET A 150 15.59 -5.68 10.48
CA MET A 150 16.60 -5.40 11.50
C MET A 150 18.01 -5.73 11.01
N LEU A 151 18.19 -6.89 10.37
CA LEU A 151 19.49 -7.26 9.80
C LEU A 151 19.97 -6.26 8.77
N ILE A 152 19.09 -5.75 7.90
CA ILE A 152 19.48 -4.73 6.92
C ILE A 152 19.80 -3.39 7.59
N LEU A 153 19.03 -3.02 8.61
CA LEU A 153 19.21 -1.77 9.34
C LEU A 153 20.54 -1.74 10.10
N PHE A 154 20.88 -2.82 10.80
CA PHE A 154 22.11 -2.91 11.60
C PHE A 154 23.32 -3.39 10.78
N GLY A 155 23.10 -4.20 9.74
CA GLY A 155 24.17 -4.75 8.90
C GLY A 155 24.75 -3.74 7.90
N GLY A 156 23.99 -2.69 7.54
CA GLY A 156 24.48 -1.59 6.69
C GLY A 156 25.24 -0.49 7.44
N SER A 157 25.46 -0.64 8.76
CA SER A 157 26.10 0.38 9.63
C SER A 157 27.63 0.22 9.75
N ASN A 158 28.28 -0.50 8.85
CA ASN A 158 29.74 -0.70 8.84
C ASN A 158 30.39 -0.01 7.64
#